data_AF-I2CQ97-F1
#
_entry.id   AF-I2CQ97-F1
#
_cell.length_a   1.000
_cell.length_b   1.000
_cell.length_c   1.000
_cell.angle_alpha   90.00
_cell.angle_beta   90.00
_cell.angle_gamma   90.00
#
_symmetry.space_group_name_H-M   'P 1'
#
loop_
_entity.id
_entity.type
_entity.pdbx_description
1 polymer ?
#
loop_
_entity_poly.entity_id
_entity_poly.type
_entity_poly.pdbx_seq_one_letter_code
_entity_poly.pdbx_strand_id
1 'polypeptide(L)'
;MRMPYAYLKTFQGPATGVIVERERLDKFGRPLLGATVKPKLGLSGKNYGRVVYEGLKGGLDFLKDDENINSQPFMRWRERFSYVMEGVNRSAAASGEVKGSYLNVTAATMEEMYERAEFAKLI
;
A
#
# COMPACT_ATOMS: atom_id res chain seq x y z
N MET A 1 -4.97 -28.16 9.63
CA MET A 1 -5.41 -27.87 11.02
C MET A 1 -6.90 -27.57 11.00
N ARG A 2 -7.71 -28.16 11.89
CA ARG A 2 -9.14 -27.81 12.06
C ARG A 2 -9.30 -27.00 13.34
N MET A 3 -9.73 -25.75 13.24
CA MET A 3 -9.93 -24.88 14.40
C MET A 3 -11.39 -24.89 14.86
N PRO A 4 -11.69 -25.10 16.16
CA PRO A 4 -13.06 -25.03 16.68
C PRO A 4 -13.67 -23.64 16.52
N TYR A 5 -14.98 -23.56 16.28
CA TYR A 5 -15.69 -22.28 16.16
C TYR A 5 -15.55 -21.40 17.41
N ALA A 6 -15.60 -22.00 18.60
CA ALA A 6 -15.39 -21.29 19.86
C ALA A 6 -14.01 -20.62 19.94
N TYR A 7 -12.97 -21.26 19.38
CA TYR A 7 -11.64 -20.68 19.29
C TYR A 7 -11.58 -19.56 18.24
N LEU A 8 -12.20 -19.76 17.07
CA LEU A 8 -12.25 -18.71 16.04
C LEU A 8 -12.89 -17.41 16.55
N LYS A 9 -13.86 -17.50 17.46
CA LYS A 9 -14.55 -16.35 18.07
C LYS A 9 -13.69 -15.52 19.03
N THR A 10 -12.51 -15.99 19.43
CA THR A 10 -11.58 -15.20 20.25
C THR A 10 -10.73 -14.24 19.42
N PHE A 11 -10.80 -14.31 18.10
CA PHE A 11 -10.04 -13.46 17.18
C PHE A 11 -10.97 -12.46 16.49
N GLN A 12 -10.44 -11.27 16.20
CA GLN A 12 -11.15 -10.25 15.43
C GLN A 12 -11.45 -10.71 13.99
N GLY A 13 -10.52 -11.43 13.37
CA GLY A 13 -10.53 -11.67 11.93
C GLY A 13 -9.98 -10.48 11.13
N PRO A 14 -10.23 -10.42 9.82
CA PRO A 14 -9.74 -9.34 8.97
C PRO A 14 -10.28 -7.97 9.40
N ALA A 15 -9.42 -6.95 9.45
CA ALA A 15 -9.84 -5.59 9.84
C ALA A 15 -10.84 -4.95 8.88
N THR A 16 -10.81 -5.32 7.59
CA THR A 16 -11.73 -4.81 6.56
C THR A 16 -12.49 -5.96 5.89
N GLY A 17 -11.76 -6.96 5.37
CA GLY A 17 -12.35 -8.05 4.60
C GLY A 17 -12.77 -7.63 3.18
N VAL A 18 -13.10 -8.62 2.35
CA VAL A 18 -13.30 -8.43 0.90
C VAL A 18 -14.49 -7.51 0.57
N ILE A 19 -15.58 -7.62 1.35
CA ILE A 19 -16.81 -6.87 1.08
C ILE A 19 -16.55 -5.37 1.25
N VAL A 20 -16.08 -4.96 2.43
CA VAL A 20 -15.83 -3.55 2.76
C VAL A 20 -14.66 -2.99 1.96
N GLU A 21 -13.66 -3.80 1.61
CA GLU A 21 -12.58 -3.37 0.73
C GLU A 21 -13.12 -2.95 -0.65
N ARG A 22 -14.02 -3.74 -1.24
CA ARG A 22 -14.64 -3.41 -2.53
C ARG A 22 -15.55 -2.19 -2.45
N GLU A 23 -16.30 -2.05 -1.35
CA GLU A 23 -17.15 -0.87 -1.10
C GLU A 23 -16.31 0.41 -1.00
N ARG A 24 -15.18 0.38 -0.29
CA ARG A 24 -14.27 1.54 -0.18
C ARG A 24 -13.62 1.92 -1.50
N LEU A 25 -13.42 0.97 -2.40
CA LEU A 25 -12.77 1.18 -3.70
C LEU A 25 -13.75 1.47 -4.83
N ASP A 26 -15.05 1.24 -4.61
CA ASP A 26 -16.10 1.23 -5.63
C ASP A 26 -15.75 0.33 -6.84
N LYS A 27 -15.24 -0.88 -6.56
CA LYS A 27 -14.73 -1.82 -7.59
C LYS A 27 -15.33 -3.21 -7.44
N PHE A 28 -16.22 -3.55 -8.37
CA PHE A 28 -17.00 -4.79 -8.35
C PHE A 28 -16.88 -5.57 -9.67
N GLY A 29 -17.26 -6.85 -9.65
CA GLY A 29 -17.37 -7.68 -10.86
C GLY A 29 -16.06 -8.10 -11.52
N ARG A 30 -14.90 -7.63 -11.03
CA ARG A 30 -13.58 -8.02 -11.53
C ARG A 30 -12.53 -8.23 -10.42
N PRO A 31 -11.45 -8.98 -10.68
CA PRO A 31 -10.25 -8.96 -9.86
C PRO A 31 -9.64 -7.56 -9.74
N LEU A 32 -8.99 -7.28 -8.61
CA LEU A 32 -8.18 -6.09 -8.41
C LEU A 32 -6.78 -6.34 -8.99
N LEU A 33 -6.26 -5.38 -9.76
CA LEU A 33 -4.96 -5.47 -10.41
C LEU A 33 -3.91 -4.71 -9.60
N GLY A 34 -2.77 -5.36 -9.37
CA GLY A 34 -1.66 -4.77 -8.62
C GLY A 34 -0.29 -5.11 -9.20
N ALA A 35 0.69 -4.24 -8.94
CA ALA A 35 2.09 -4.50 -9.31
C ALA A 35 3.06 -4.13 -8.18
N THR A 36 4.15 -4.88 -8.07
CA THR A 36 5.28 -4.51 -7.19
C THR A 36 6.23 -3.61 -7.97
N VAL A 37 6.62 -2.46 -7.39
CA VAL A 37 7.59 -1.55 -8.03
C VAL A 37 8.93 -2.26 -8.21
N LYS A 38 9.59 -2.03 -9.35
CA LYS A 38 10.91 -2.60 -9.70
C LYS A 38 11.88 -1.49 -10.17
N PRO A 39 13.20 -1.69 -10.04
CA PRO A 39 13.89 -2.82 -9.41
C PRO A 39 13.60 -2.94 -7.90
N LYS A 40 13.88 -4.11 -7.30
CA LYS A 40 13.51 -4.38 -5.90
C LYS A 40 14.07 -3.33 -4.94
N LEU A 41 15.33 -2.93 -5.14
CA LEU A 41 16.06 -1.93 -4.33
C LEU A 41 16.77 -0.93 -5.25
N GLY A 42 17.12 0.24 -4.69
CA GLY A 42 18.00 1.22 -5.34
C GLY A 42 17.30 2.40 -6.02
N LEU A 43 15.97 2.41 -6.11
CA LEU A 43 15.23 3.61 -6.51
C LEU A 43 15.21 4.66 -5.40
N SER A 44 15.32 5.93 -5.76
CA SER A 44 15.06 7.06 -4.85
C SER A 44 13.56 7.27 -4.64
N GLY A 45 13.16 7.96 -3.57
CA GLY A 45 11.75 8.23 -3.24
C GLY A 45 10.97 8.89 -4.39
N LYS A 46 11.58 9.89 -5.05
CA LYS A 46 10.98 10.59 -6.19
C LYS A 46 10.74 9.67 -7.40
N ASN A 47 11.72 8.84 -7.73
CA ASN A 47 11.59 7.88 -8.82
C ASN A 47 10.58 6.79 -8.48
N TYR A 48 10.50 6.38 -7.21
CA TYR A 48 9.48 5.46 -6.71
C TYR A 48 8.06 6.01 -6.94
N GLY A 49 7.81 7.25 -6.52
CA GLY A 49 6.54 7.94 -6.73
C GLY A 49 6.18 8.07 -8.22
N ARG A 50 7.17 8.31 -9.10
CA ARG A 50 6.95 8.32 -10.55
C ARG A 50 6.48 6.97 -11.09
N VAL A 51 7.10 5.86 -10.67
CA VAL A 51 6.68 4.52 -11.10
C VAL A 51 5.26 4.22 -10.61
N VAL A 52 4.93 4.60 -9.38
CA VAL A 52 3.56 4.48 -8.84
C VAL A 52 2.55 5.27 -9.67
N TYR A 53 2.84 6.54 -9.95
CA TYR A 53 1.96 7.38 -10.76
C TYR A 53 1.69 6.77 -12.15
N GLU A 54 2.73 6.37 -12.88
CA GLU A 54 2.57 5.81 -14.23
C GLU A 54 1.80 4.49 -14.21
N GLY A 55 2.08 3.61 -13.24
CA GLY A 55 1.38 2.33 -13.11
C GLY A 55 -0.12 2.49 -12.80
N LEU A 56 -0.46 3.38 -11.85
CA LEU A 56 -1.86 3.63 -11.48
C LEU A 56 -2.62 4.35 -12.58
N LYS A 57 -2.01 5.35 -13.21
CA LYS A 57 -2.58 6.04 -14.37
C LYS A 57 -2.79 5.09 -15.54
N GLY A 58 -1.91 4.11 -15.72
CA GLY A 58 -1.99 3.07 -16.74
C GLY A 58 -3.10 2.04 -16.51
N GLY A 59 -3.85 2.11 -15.40
CA GLY A 59 -5.04 1.29 -15.16
C GLY A 59 -4.91 0.27 -14.02
N LEU A 60 -3.76 0.20 -13.32
CA LEU A 60 -3.67 -0.60 -12.11
C LEU A 60 -4.54 -0.02 -10.98
N ASP A 61 -5.06 -0.87 -10.12
CA ASP A 61 -5.78 -0.44 -8.91
C ASP A 61 -4.77 -0.09 -7.81
N PHE A 62 -3.71 -0.88 -7.72
CA PHE A 62 -2.68 -0.75 -6.70
C PHE A 62 -1.26 -0.89 -7.25
N LEU A 63 -0.32 -0.22 -6.59
CA LEU A 63 1.06 -0.68 -6.55
C LEU A 63 1.42 -1.13 -5.14
N LYS A 64 2.64 -1.63 -4.96
CA LYS A 64 3.16 -1.95 -3.64
C LYS A 64 4.66 -1.80 -3.55
N ASP A 65 5.09 -1.52 -2.34
CA ASP A 65 6.48 -1.68 -1.94
C ASP A 65 6.92 -3.14 -2.11
N ASP A 66 8.17 -3.37 -2.49
CA ASP A 66 8.79 -4.69 -2.42
C ASP A 66 9.00 -5.09 -0.94
N GLU A 67 9.01 -6.38 -0.62
CA GLU A 67 9.05 -6.85 0.77
C GLU A 67 10.29 -6.37 1.54
N ASN A 68 11.38 -6.12 0.82
CA ASN A 68 12.65 -5.65 1.37
C ASN A 68 12.87 -4.14 1.24
N ILE A 69 11.85 -3.37 0.81
CA ILE A 69 11.85 -1.91 0.86
C ILE A 69 11.30 -1.46 2.21
N ASN A 70 12.19 -0.95 3.07
CA ASN A 70 11.86 -0.49 4.41
C ASN A 70 12.29 0.98 4.54
N SER A 71 13.51 1.23 5.03
CA SER A 71 14.14 2.54 5.09
C SER A 71 15.65 2.40 4.95
N GLN A 72 16.14 2.50 3.72
CA GLN A 72 17.55 2.27 3.38
C GLN A 72 18.27 3.59 3.08
N PRO A 73 19.62 3.61 3.05
CA PRO A 73 20.38 4.81 2.71
C PRO A 73 20.00 5.44 1.37
N PHE A 74 19.60 4.64 0.38
CA PHE A 74 19.21 5.14 -0.95
C PHE A 74 17.80 5.74 -0.99
N MET A 75 16.96 5.48 0.01
CA MET A 75 15.58 5.98 0.10
C MET A 75 15.03 5.81 1.52
N ARG A 76 14.84 6.93 2.22
CA ARG A 76 14.19 6.94 3.54
C ARG A 76 12.69 6.81 3.39
N TRP A 77 12.05 6.14 4.35
CA TRP A 77 10.63 5.77 4.26
C TRP A 77 9.69 6.97 4.16
N ARG A 78 9.96 8.07 4.88
CA ARG A 78 9.14 9.30 4.85
C ARG A 78 9.09 9.90 3.45
N GLU A 79 10.26 10.03 2.81
CA GLU A 79 10.35 10.54 1.43
C GLU A 79 9.55 9.66 0.48
N ARG A 80 9.72 8.34 0.56
CA ARG A 80 8.96 7.39 -0.27
C ARG A 80 7.47 7.59 -0.09
N PHE A 81 6.99 7.61 1.15
CA PHE A 81 5.56 7.71 1.46
C PHE A 81 4.96 8.99 0.86
N SER A 82 5.61 10.14 1.04
CA SER A 82 5.14 11.41 0.49
C SER A 82 5.09 11.41 -1.05
N TYR A 83 6.14 10.96 -1.73
CA TYR A 83 6.15 10.91 -3.21
C TYR A 83 5.17 9.86 -3.78
N VAL A 84 4.97 8.75 -3.08
CA VAL A 84 3.98 7.73 -3.46
C VAL A 84 2.58 8.30 -3.33
N MET A 85 2.25 9.00 -2.24
CA MET A 85 0.93 9.60 -2.07
C MET A 85 0.66 10.74 -3.06
N GLU A 86 1.68 11.52 -3.43
CA GLU A 86 1.56 12.46 -4.56
C GLU A 86 1.17 11.72 -5.85
N GLY A 87 1.85 10.62 -6.16
CA GLY A 87 1.56 9.79 -7.33
C GLY A 87 0.16 9.18 -7.31
N VAL A 88 -0.27 8.65 -6.16
CA VAL A 88 -1.62 8.11 -5.95
C VAL A 88 -2.66 9.20 -6.20
N ASN A 89 -2.57 10.35 -5.53
CA ASN A 89 -3.54 11.44 -5.65
C ASN A 89 -3.61 11.98 -7.08
N ARG A 90 -2.47 12.14 -7.76
CA ARG A 90 -2.43 12.57 -9.16
C ARG A 90 -3.06 11.56 -10.10
N SER A 91 -2.85 10.26 -9.88
CA SER A 91 -3.46 9.20 -10.70
C SER A 91 -4.96 9.08 -10.46
N ALA A 92 -5.41 9.25 -9.21
CA ALA A 92 -6.83 9.26 -8.85
C ALA A 92 -7.53 10.46 -9.52
N ALA A 93 -6.97 11.66 -9.42
CA ALA A 93 -7.50 12.85 -10.09
C ALA A 93 -7.55 12.70 -11.62
N ALA A 94 -6.58 12.02 -12.23
CA ALA A 94 -6.52 11.82 -13.68
C ALA A 94 -7.48 10.73 -14.20
N SER A 95 -7.86 9.76 -13.37
CA SER A 95 -8.70 8.61 -13.78
C SER A 95 -10.13 8.69 -13.26
N GLY A 96 -10.38 9.46 -12.20
CA GLY A 96 -11.66 9.45 -11.48
C GLY A 96 -11.87 8.19 -10.63
N GLU A 97 -10.87 7.33 -10.49
CA GLU A 97 -10.95 6.11 -9.69
C GLU A 97 -10.23 6.25 -8.35
N VAL A 98 -10.69 5.50 -7.34
CA VAL A 98 -9.90 5.27 -6.12
C VAL A 98 -8.68 4.41 -6.47
N LYS A 99 -7.50 4.90 -6.09
CA LYS A 99 -6.19 4.26 -6.31
C LYS A 99 -5.44 4.15 -4.99
N GLY A 100 -4.43 3.27 -4.94
CA GLY A 100 -3.57 3.17 -3.75
C GLY A 100 -2.22 2.54 -4.04
N SER A 101 -1.35 2.57 -3.03
CA SER A 101 -0.11 1.78 -3.01
C SER A 101 0.09 1.19 -1.63
N TYR A 102 0.45 -0.09 -1.52
CA TYR A 102 0.75 -0.70 -0.23
C TYR A 102 2.11 -0.20 0.29
N LEU A 103 2.05 0.77 1.19
CA LEU A 103 3.20 1.35 1.89
C LEU A 103 3.74 0.37 2.94
N ASN A 104 5.00 -0.06 2.80
CA ASN A 104 5.60 -1.03 3.71
C ASN A 104 6.01 -0.37 5.04
N VAL A 105 5.26 -0.68 6.10
CA VAL A 105 5.50 -0.20 7.47
C VAL A 105 6.46 -1.09 8.27
N THR A 106 6.92 -2.21 7.71
CA THR A 106 7.82 -3.15 8.40
C THR A 106 9.07 -2.44 8.92
N ALA A 107 9.36 -2.58 10.22
CA ALA A 107 10.47 -1.94 10.90
C ALA A 107 11.14 -2.90 11.91
N ALA A 108 12.23 -2.46 12.55
CA ALA A 108 12.97 -3.31 13.48
C ALA A 108 12.26 -3.43 14.84
N THR A 109 11.56 -2.38 15.26
CA THR A 109 10.78 -2.37 16.51
C THR A 109 9.32 -2.03 16.25
N MET A 110 8.46 -2.34 17.24
CA MET A 110 7.04 -2.03 17.18
C MET A 110 6.79 -0.53 17.16
N GLU A 111 7.57 0.25 17.90
CA GLU A 111 7.45 1.72 17.98
C GLU A 111 7.72 2.35 16.61
N GLU A 112 8.77 1.91 15.91
CA GLU A 112 9.06 2.37 14.55
C GLU A 112 7.99 1.93 13.55
N MET A 113 7.42 0.73 13.71
CA MET A 113 6.34 0.24 12.85
C MET A 113 5.08 1.09 13.05
N TYR A 114 4.72 1.40 14.30
CA TYR A 114 3.59 2.27 14.62
C TYR A 114 3.82 3.70 14.11
N GLU A 115 5.02 4.26 14.25
CA GLU A 115 5.37 5.57 13.70
C GLU A 115 5.10 5.64 12.18
N ARG A 116 5.49 4.59 11.44
CA ARG A 116 5.25 4.51 10.00
C ARG A 116 3.77 4.34 9.67
N ALA A 117 3.06 3.49 10.41
CA ALA A 117 1.63 3.26 10.19
C ALA A 117 0.79 4.51 10.47
N GLU A 118 1.09 5.24 11.55
CA GLU A 118 0.42 6.51 11.86
C GLU A 118 0.76 7.58 10.83
N PHE A 119 2.01 7.68 10.39
CA PHE A 119 2.34 8.62 9.31
C PHE A 119 1.59 8.30 8.01
N ALA A 120 1.49 7.01 7.63
CA ALA A 120 0.73 6.59 6.44
C ALA A 120 -0.77 6.95 6.54
N LYS A 121 -1.33 6.98 7.74
CA LYS A 121 -2.72 7.38 7.98
C LYS A 121 -2.93 8.90 7.87
N LEU A 122 -1.89 9.70 8.08
CA LEU A 122 -1.94 11.16 8.06
C LEU A 122 -1.80 11.77 6.66
N ILE A 123 -1.25 11.04 5.69
CA ILE A 123 -0.86 11.53 4.36
C ILE A 123 -1.76 11.06 3.22
#